data_AF-A0A7K1TLL6-F1
#
_entry.id   AF-A0A7K1TLL6-F1
#
_cell.length_a   1.000
_cell.length_b   1.000
_cell.length_c   1.000
_cell.angle_alpha   90.00
_cell.angle_beta   90.00
_cell.angle_gamma   90.00
#
_symmetry.space_group_name_H-M   'P 1'
#
loop_
_entity.id
_entity.type
_entity.pdbx_description
1 polymer ?
#
loop_
_entity_poly.entity_id
_entity_poly.type
_entity_poly.pdbx_seq_one_letter_code
_entity_poly.pdbx_strand_id
1 'polypeptide(L)'
;MFLLLKSEEVVSEESQQHFFKLVDFLIKELIGDEFELVTNIIDRDVFKISISGLPSQGKRIYSINYDISVFRMIYDVLYVTLSNNEFFPTVGSSTGALAIPTLEVPSWGILDIAISGCEAVFFDDERRELHRLIYTLCLHFIIRHEIRHIANGHIDYLLNRTVKEFVEQSGNGLAPVDSQTIEMDVDSCVSAGFLHGFLIIPEQLESFPIKLRDLGSVFECYFFALRTLFYCLPSRKISSRQEAEKFYHPNSTLRYFYSFTAALSLLQHERPELVELFGKTAQRTWSFIDILGKQKVIDADRIWKDYQWSMSDEGMTYAYMVWNNWDKWVPLFEPYAMLKLAPPNPEGLREVYTPELPTIPGLSIRAFESSVHQSSDNTGNPFSID
;
A
#
# COMPACT_ATOMS: atom_id res chain seq x y z
N MET A 1 -19.21 17.70 16.82
CA MET A 1 -17.91 18.13 16.28
C MET A 1 -16.87 17.88 17.36
N PHE A 2 -16.10 16.81 17.22
CA PHE A 2 -15.07 16.42 18.18
C PHE A 2 -13.71 16.74 17.56
N LEU A 3 -12.72 17.12 18.37
CA LEU A 3 -11.33 17.03 17.94
C LEU A 3 -11.10 15.58 17.49
N LEU A 4 -10.56 15.39 16.28
CA LEU A 4 -9.78 14.19 16.06
C LEU A 4 -8.69 14.22 17.12
N LEU A 5 -8.54 13.09 17.82
CA LEU A 5 -7.59 12.95 18.91
C LEU A 5 -6.27 13.57 18.48
N LYS A 6 -5.67 14.44 19.30
CA LYS A 6 -4.32 14.97 19.01
C LYS A 6 -3.41 13.77 18.72
N SER A 7 -2.36 13.91 17.91
CA SER A 7 -1.38 12.82 17.70
C SER A 7 -0.89 12.22 19.03
N GLU A 8 -0.79 13.03 20.09
CA GLU A 8 -0.54 12.62 21.48
C GLU A 8 -1.61 11.69 22.08
N GLU A 9 -2.88 11.85 21.72
CA GLU A 9 -3.98 10.95 22.08
C GLU A 9 -4.02 9.69 21.17
N VAL A 10 -3.33 9.68 20.02
CA VAL A 10 -2.98 8.44 19.29
C VAL A 10 -1.86 7.66 20.02
N VAL A 11 -1.18 8.29 20.98
CA VAL A 11 -0.29 7.65 21.98
C VAL A 11 -1.06 7.24 23.24
N SER A 12 -2.36 7.52 23.33
CA SER A 12 -3.17 7.04 24.44
C SER A 12 -3.13 5.52 24.48
N GLU A 13 -3.23 4.98 25.69
CA GLU A 13 -3.44 3.56 25.90
C GLU A 13 -4.60 3.03 25.04
N GLU A 14 -5.61 3.86 24.76
CA GLU A 14 -6.78 3.53 23.95
C GLU A 14 -6.44 3.32 22.46
N SER A 15 -5.60 4.14 21.85
CA SER A 15 -5.17 3.97 20.45
C SER A 15 -4.20 2.80 20.28
N GLN A 16 -3.31 2.58 21.25
CA GLN A 16 -2.49 1.36 21.30
C GLN A 16 -3.39 0.13 21.46
N GLN A 17 -4.35 0.15 22.38
CA GLN A 17 -5.33 -0.93 22.57
C GLN A 17 -6.20 -1.16 21.34
N HIS A 18 -6.58 -0.11 20.60
CA HIS A 18 -7.32 -0.24 19.35
C HIS A 18 -6.46 -0.92 18.28
N PHE A 19 -5.21 -0.50 18.14
CA PHE A 19 -4.25 -1.15 17.25
C PHE A 19 -4.01 -2.61 17.64
N PHE A 20 -3.83 -2.91 18.94
CA PHE A 20 -3.73 -4.28 19.46
C PHE A 20 -4.96 -5.12 19.10
N LYS A 21 -6.16 -4.60 19.38
CA LYS A 21 -7.43 -5.31 19.09
C LYS A 21 -7.60 -5.54 17.60
N LEU A 22 -7.25 -4.55 16.77
CA LEU A 22 -7.30 -4.67 15.32
C LEU A 22 -6.31 -5.74 14.87
N VAL A 23 -5.03 -5.65 15.23
CA VAL A 23 -4.00 -6.64 14.90
C VAL A 23 -4.41 -8.05 15.36
N ASP A 24 -4.87 -8.21 16.59
CA ASP A 24 -5.33 -9.49 17.15
C ASP A 24 -6.52 -10.05 16.37
N PHE A 25 -7.51 -9.21 16.05
CA PHE A 25 -8.64 -9.58 15.20
C PHE A 25 -8.16 -10.03 13.81
N LEU A 26 -7.28 -9.27 13.16
CA LEU A 26 -6.78 -9.57 11.82
C LEU A 26 -6.02 -10.87 11.77
N ILE A 27 -5.20 -11.12 12.78
CA ILE A 27 -4.42 -12.33 12.83
C ILE A 27 -5.35 -13.53 13.06
N LYS A 28 -6.29 -13.45 14.00
CA LYS A 28 -7.30 -14.50 14.20
C LYS A 28 -8.11 -14.79 12.94
N GLU A 29 -8.49 -13.76 12.18
CA GLU A 29 -9.15 -13.90 10.89
C GLU A 29 -8.26 -14.65 9.88
N LEU A 30 -6.95 -14.40 9.90
CA LEU A 30 -6.01 -14.89 8.89
C LEU A 30 -5.48 -16.29 9.15
N ILE A 31 -5.18 -16.63 10.40
CA ILE A 31 -4.50 -17.88 10.75
C ILE A 31 -5.42 -18.86 11.48
N GLY A 32 -6.61 -18.42 11.89
CA GLY A 32 -7.57 -19.19 12.67
C GLY A 32 -7.11 -19.41 14.11
N ASP A 33 -7.90 -20.18 14.87
CA ASP A 33 -7.62 -20.48 16.28
C ASP A 33 -6.41 -21.43 16.46
N GLU A 34 -5.77 -21.83 15.37
CA GLU A 34 -4.70 -22.84 15.35
C GLU A 34 -3.27 -22.29 15.58
N PHE A 35 -3.15 -21.06 16.03
CA PHE A 35 -1.86 -20.43 16.31
C PHE A 35 -1.89 -19.69 17.65
N GLU A 36 -0.77 -19.76 18.37
CA GLU A 36 -0.54 -18.93 19.56
C GLU A 36 0.05 -17.60 19.10
N LEU A 37 -0.72 -16.53 19.35
CA LEU A 37 -0.36 -15.15 19.05
C LEU A 37 0.04 -14.43 20.34
N VAL A 38 1.19 -13.77 20.30
CA VAL A 38 1.61 -12.85 21.36
C VAL A 38 1.93 -11.50 20.72
N THR A 39 1.10 -10.50 20.97
CA THR A 39 1.35 -9.10 20.60
C THR A 39 1.84 -8.34 21.83
N ASN A 40 2.97 -7.66 21.72
CA ASN A 40 3.57 -6.89 22.81
C ASN A 40 4.28 -5.64 22.27
N ILE A 41 4.22 -4.54 23.02
CA ILE A 41 5.11 -3.39 22.81
C ILE A 41 6.39 -3.67 23.60
N ILE A 42 7.53 -3.78 22.92
CA ILE A 42 8.82 -4.05 23.59
C ILE A 42 9.50 -2.76 24.03
N ASP A 43 9.32 -1.69 23.25
CA ASP A 43 9.82 -0.34 23.52
C ASP A 43 8.81 0.68 22.99
N ARG A 44 8.90 1.96 23.40
CA ARG A 44 7.94 3.04 23.10
C ARG A 44 7.55 3.16 21.62
N ASP A 45 8.43 2.73 20.72
CA ASP A 45 8.22 2.83 19.27
C ASP A 45 8.23 1.48 18.52
N VAL A 46 8.41 0.35 19.22
CA VAL A 46 8.50 -0.97 18.58
C VAL A 46 7.34 -1.85 19.02
N PHE A 47 6.46 -2.14 18.07
CA PHE A 47 5.38 -3.09 18.24
C PHE A 47 5.79 -4.45 17.69
N LYS A 48 5.77 -5.48 18.54
CA LYS A 48 6.09 -6.84 18.13
C LYS A 48 4.84 -7.70 18.05
N ILE A 49 4.74 -8.42 16.94
CA ILE A 49 3.84 -9.55 16.73
C ILE A 49 4.68 -10.81 16.75
N SER A 50 4.41 -11.72 17.67
CA SER A 50 5.00 -13.07 17.66
C SER A 50 3.90 -14.07 17.31
N ILE A 51 4.12 -14.83 16.25
CA ILE A 51 3.21 -15.88 15.79
C ILE A 51 3.93 -17.22 15.98
N SER A 52 3.34 -18.11 16.75
CA SER A 52 3.80 -19.49 16.91
C SER A 52 2.69 -20.46 16.51
N GLY A 53 3.03 -21.54 15.78
CA GLY A 53 2.06 -22.61 15.50
C GLY A 53 1.67 -23.37 16.78
N LEU A 54 0.42 -23.87 16.89
CA LEU A 54 -0.11 -24.66 18.02
C LEU A 54 0.79 -25.85 18.49
N PRO A 55 0.57 -26.36 19.73
CA PRO A 55 1.54 -27.04 20.56
C PRO A 55 1.74 -28.49 20.12
N SER A 56 2.71 -28.68 19.23
CA SER A 56 3.46 -29.93 19.16
C SER A 56 4.91 -29.56 19.41
N GLN A 57 5.52 -30.22 20.40
CA GLN A 57 6.89 -29.93 20.84
C GLN A 57 7.84 -29.86 19.62
N GLY A 58 8.52 -28.73 19.45
CA GLY A 58 9.56 -28.56 18.43
C GLY A 58 9.25 -27.58 17.27
N LYS A 59 8.15 -26.82 17.28
CA LYS A 59 7.86 -25.83 16.22
C LYS A 59 8.51 -24.46 16.44
N ARG A 60 8.81 -23.79 15.33
CA ARG A 60 9.48 -22.47 15.24
C ARG A 60 8.53 -21.34 15.67
N ILE A 61 9.07 -20.33 16.35
CA ILE A 61 8.37 -19.09 16.67
C ILE A 61 8.77 -18.07 15.62
N TYR A 62 7.78 -17.52 14.91
CA TYR A 62 7.98 -16.39 14.01
C TYR A 62 7.76 -15.10 14.78
N SER A 63 8.56 -14.09 14.50
CA SER A 63 8.50 -12.79 15.16
C SER A 63 8.59 -11.72 14.10
N ILE A 64 7.55 -10.90 13.99
CA ILE A 64 7.45 -9.75 13.12
C ILE A 64 7.50 -8.52 14.01
N ASN A 65 8.41 -7.59 13.72
CA ASN A 65 8.52 -6.34 14.45
C ASN A 65 8.11 -5.19 13.54
N TYR A 66 7.16 -4.39 13.99
CA TYR A 66 6.73 -3.17 13.32
C TYR A 66 7.26 -1.96 14.06
N ASP A 67 7.74 -1.00 13.29
CA ASP A 67 7.96 0.36 13.77
C ASP A 67 6.60 1.07 13.85
N ILE A 68 6.17 1.41 15.07
CA ILE A 68 4.87 2.06 15.28
C ILE A 68 4.79 3.43 14.60
N SER A 69 5.94 4.06 14.33
CA SER A 69 6.01 5.35 13.65
C SER A 69 5.47 5.28 12.21
N VAL A 70 5.57 4.11 11.55
CA VAL A 70 4.97 3.90 10.22
C VAL A 70 3.45 3.99 10.31
N PHE A 71 2.83 3.33 11.30
CA PHE A 71 1.39 3.38 11.49
C PHE A 71 0.90 4.78 11.85
N ARG A 72 1.67 5.53 12.65
CA ARG A 72 1.35 6.92 12.97
C ARG A 72 1.47 7.82 11.75
N MET A 73 2.54 7.66 10.96
CA MET A 73 2.72 8.40 9.72
C MET A 73 1.56 8.19 8.75
N ILE A 74 1.10 6.95 8.58
CA ILE A 74 -0.08 6.66 7.73
C ILE A 74 -1.32 7.37 8.28
N TYR A 75 -1.57 7.29 9.59
CA TYR A 75 -2.71 7.95 10.24
C TYR A 75 -2.71 9.46 9.99
N ASP A 76 -1.56 10.10 10.19
CA ASP A 76 -1.37 11.55 10.05
C ASP A 76 -1.43 11.98 8.59
N VAL A 77 -0.82 11.25 7.66
CA VAL A 77 -0.94 11.50 6.21
C VAL A 77 -2.40 11.44 5.79
N LEU A 78 -3.16 10.44 6.26
CA LEU A 78 -4.59 10.34 5.99
C LEU A 78 -5.38 11.50 6.59
N TYR A 79 -5.03 11.95 7.80
CA TYR A 79 -5.66 13.11 8.42
C TYR A 79 -5.44 14.39 7.60
N VAL A 80 -4.20 14.65 7.18
CA VAL A 80 -3.90 15.80 6.32
C VAL A 80 -4.62 15.68 4.98
N THR A 81 -4.60 14.49 4.36
CA THR A 81 -5.20 14.31 3.03
C THR A 81 -6.72 14.45 3.07
N LEU A 82 -7.38 13.73 3.97
CA LEU A 82 -8.84 13.72 4.09
C LEU A 82 -9.41 15.00 4.71
N SER A 83 -8.55 15.91 5.18
CA SER A 83 -8.95 17.29 5.48
C SER A 83 -9.35 18.06 4.23
N ASN A 84 -8.86 17.70 3.05
CA ASN A 84 -9.33 18.32 1.81
C ASN A 84 -10.66 17.67 1.38
N ASN A 85 -11.74 18.46 1.42
CA ASN A 85 -13.08 17.99 1.06
C ASN A 85 -13.24 17.63 -0.42
N GLU A 86 -12.27 17.94 -1.28
CA GLU A 86 -12.22 17.46 -2.66
C GLU A 86 -12.03 15.94 -2.74
N PHE A 87 -11.42 15.31 -1.73
CA PHE A 87 -11.37 13.86 -1.62
C PHE A 87 -12.67 13.32 -1.03
N PHE A 88 -13.27 12.35 -1.71
CA PHE A 88 -14.56 11.77 -1.32
C PHE A 88 -15.59 12.86 -0.99
N PRO A 89 -15.94 13.74 -1.95
CA PRO A 89 -16.76 14.94 -1.69
C PRO A 89 -18.19 14.62 -1.22
N THR A 90 -18.60 13.36 -1.34
CA THR A 90 -19.91 12.85 -0.93
C THR A 90 -19.94 12.29 0.49
N VAL A 91 -18.78 12.18 1.18
CA VAL A 91 -18.65 11.51 2.48
C VAL A 91 -18.14 12.47 3.54
N GLY A 92 -19.08 13.02 4.32
CA GLY A 92 -18.77 13.95 5.39
C GLY A 92 -18.02 15.21 4.94
N SER A 93 -17.50 15.93 5.91
CA SER A 93 -16.84 17.21 5.75
C SER A 93 -15.81 17.47 6.84
N SER A 94 -14.80 18.24 6.47
CA SER A 94 -13.84 18.88 7.37
C SER A 94 -14.12 20.38 7.50
N THR A 95 -13.65 21.01 8.58
CA THR A 95 -13.74 22.48 8.76
C THR A 95 -12.80 23.28 7.85
N GLY A 96 -11.86 22.62 7.18
CA GLY A 96 -10.86 23.24 6.30
C GLY A 96 -9.87 22.21 5.77
N ALA A 97 -9.01 22.63 4.85
CA ALA A 97 -7.92 21.80 4.33
C ALA A 97 -6.61 22.13 5.03
N LEU A 98 -5.94 21.11 5.55
CA LEU A 98 -4.61 21.21 6.12
C LEU A 98 -3.58 21.20 4.99
N ALA A 99 -2.70 22.20 4.97
CA ALA A 99 -1.59 22.30 4.05
C ALA A 99 -0.29 22.34 4.86
N ILE A 100 0.58 21.36 4.63
CA ILE A 100 1.82 21.23 5.38
C ILE A 100 2.85 22.22 4.81
N PRO A 101 3.50 23.05 5.64
CA PRO A 101 4.39 24.10 5.14
C PRO A 101 5.70 23.57 4.51
N THR A 102 6.05 22.30 4.72
CA THR A 102 7.29 21.66 4.23
C THR A 102 7.02 20.70 3.07
N LEU A 103 7.93 20.63 2.11
CA LEU A 103 7.77 19.87 0.85
C LEU A 103 7.99 18.35 0.97
N GLU A 104 8.63 17.90 2.05
CA GLU A 104 8.90 16.50 2.31
C GLU A 104 8.68 16.21 3.79
N VAL A 105 7.98 15.13 4.07
CA VAL A 105 7.80 14.63 5.43
C VAL A 105 8.51 13.28 5.51
N PRO A 106 9.84 13.28 5.72
CA PRO A 106 10.65 12.06 5.61
C PRO A 106 10.53 11.14 6.83
N SER A 107 9.83 11.58 7.88
CA SER A 107 9.55 10.79 9.07
C SER A 107 8.28 11.27 9.75
N TRP A 108 7.67 10.38 10.54
CA TRP A 108 6.53 10.71 11.39
C TRP A 108 6.78 11.93 12.28
N GLY A 109 7.95 12.03 12.93
CA GLY A 109 8.24 13.14 13.85
C GLY A 109 8.25 14.51 13.16
N ILE A 110 8.64 14.58 11.88
CA ILE A 110 8.57 15.83 11.11
C ILE A 110 7.12 16.15 10.74
N LEU A 111 6.31 15.15 10.42
CA LEU A 111 4.88 15.32 10.14
C LEU A 111 4.17 15.91 11.34
N ASP A 112 4.40 15.32 12.51
CA ASP A 112 3.76 15.66 13.76
C ASP A 112 4.07 17.10 14.18
N ILE A 113 5.34 17.51 14.08
CA ILE A 113 5.76 18.89 14.31
C ILE A 113 5.07 19.85 13.32
N ALA A 114 4.99 19.46 12.05
CA ALA A 114 4.39 20.30 11.02
C ALA A 114 2.88 20.48 11.24
N ILE A 115 2.15 19.39 11.56
CA ILE A 115 0.73 19.42 11.90
C ILE A 115 0.49 20.29 13.15
N SER A 116 1.35 20.17 14.16
CA SER A 116 1.26 20.96 15.40
C SER A 116 1.39 22.47 15.18
N GLY A 117 2.00 22.88 14.07
CA GLY A 117 2.11 24.28 13.65
C GLY A 117 0.92 24.81 12.83
N CYS A 118 -0.03 23.95 12.46
CA CYS A 118 -1.20 24.30 11.64
C CYS A 118 -2.44 24.61 12.50
N GLU A 119 -3.41 25.31 11.92
CA GLU A 119 -4.74 25.44 12.53
C GLU A 119 -5.43 24.07 12.59
N ALA A 120 -6.11 23.79 13.70
CA ALA A 120 -6.79 22.52 13.90
C ALA A 120 -7.95 22.34 12.90
N VAL A 121 -7.99 21.19 12.24
CA VAL A 121 -9.08 20.78 11.36
C VAL A 121 -9.96 19.76 12.08
N PHE A 122 -11.27 19.94 12.02
CA PHE A 122 -12.23 19.04 12.64
C PHE A 122 -12.98 18.26 11.58
N PHE A 123 -13.13 16.95 11.80
CA PHE A 123 -13.96 16.08 10.97
C PHE A 123 -15.33 15.87 11.61
N ASP A 124 -16.38 15.94 10.80
CA ASP A 124 -17.66 15.35 11.20
C ASP A 124 -17.55 13.82 11.34
N ASP A 125 -18.63 13.19 11.79
CA ASP A 125 -18.59 11.77 12.15
C ASP A 125 -18.41 10.89 10.90
N GLU A 126 -19.03 11.23 9.77
CA GLU A 126 -18.88 10.49 8.50
C GLU A 126 -17.43 10.58 7.96
N ARG A 127 -16.82 11.77 7.99
CA ARG A 127 -15.43 11.94 7.54
C ARG A 127 -14.46 11.21 8.46
N ARG A 128 -14.76 11.14 9.76
CA ARG A 128 -13.98 10.35 10.73
C ARG A 128 -14.10 8.85 10.49
N GLU A 129 -15.28 8.36 10.12
CA GLU A 129 -15.48 6.96 9.74
C GLU A 129 -14.71 6.61 8.47
N LEU A 130 -14.72 7.49 7.45
CA LEU A 130 -13.90 7.33 6.24
C LEU A 130 -12.39 7.25 6.57
N HIS A 131 -11.90 8.15 7.43
CA HIS A 131 -10.51 8.14 7.87
C HIS A 131 -10.14 6.81 8.54
N ARG A 132 -10.97 6.34 9.49
CA ARG A 132 -10.78 5.05 10.18
C ARG A 132 -10.82 3.88 9.22
N LEU A 133 -11.74 3.87 8.26
CA LEU A 133 -11.87 2.82 7.26
C LEU A 133 -10.60 2.72 6.41
N ILE A 134 -10.16 3.83 5.80
CA ILE A 134 -8.96 3.83 4.94
C ILE A 134 -7.73 3.45 5.75
N TYR A 135 -7.59 3.98 6.97
CA TYR A 135 -6.50 3.62 7.87
C TYR A 135 -6.49 2.12 8.15
N THR A 136 -7.66 1.54 8.45
CA THR A 136 -7.82 0.10 8.68
C THR A 136 -7.41 -0.70 7.44
N LEU A 137 -7.79 -0.30 6.23
CA LEU A 137 -7.36 -0.96 5.00
C LEU A 137 -5.83 -0.95 4.85
N CYS A 138 -5.15 0.16 5.14
CA CYS A 138 -3.69 0.22 5.12
C CYS A 138 -3.06 -0.74 6.14
N LEU A 139 -3.60 -0.80 7.36
CA LEU A 139 -3.10 -1.70 8.41
C LEU A 139 -3.30 -3.17 8.06
N HIS A 140 -4.48 -3.54 7.55
CA HIS A 140 -4.75 -4.88 7.06
C HIS A 140 -3.72 -5.26 5.99
N PHE A 141 -3.35 -4.36 5.08
CA PHE A 141 -2.38 -4.66 4.04
C PHE A 141 -1.02 -4.98 4.63
N ILE A 142 -0.49 -4.11 5.49
CA ILE A 142 0.82 -4.30 6.13
C ILE A 142 0.85 -5.61 6.92
N ILE A 143 -0.17 -5.88 7.72
CA ILE A 143 -0.20 -7.07 8.58
C ILE A 143 -0.31 -8.34 7.72
N ARG A 144 -1.17 -8.33 6.71
CA ARG A 144 -1.33 -9.46 5.78
C ARG A 144 -0.07 -9.70 4.97
N HIS A 145 0.66 -8.65 4.60
CA HIS A 145 1.92 -8.76 3.85
C HIS A 145 2.95 -9.60 4.64
N GLU A 146 3.20 -9.25 5.90
CA GLU A 146 4.14 -10.00 6.73
C GLU A 146 3.69 -11.44 7.02
N ILE A 147 2.39 -11.62 7.27
CA ILE A 147 1.81 -12.95 7.47
C ILE A 147 1.97 -13.80 6.21
N ARG A 148 1.88 -13.18 5.02
CA ARG A 148 2.08 -13.89 3.75
C ARG A 148 3.52 -14.32 3.53
N HIS A 149 4.53 -13.59 4.02
CA HIS A 149 5.89 -14.12 4.02
C HIS A 149 6.01 -15.44 4.81
N ILE A 150 5.28 -15.58 5.92
CA ILE A 150 5.25 -16.83 6.69
C ILE A 150 4.41 -17.88 5.95
N ALA A 151 3.18 -17.54 5.59
CA ALA A 151 2.21 -18.49 5.03
C ALA A 151 2.59 -19.01 3.64
N ASN A 152 3.30 -18.21 2.84
CA ASN A 152 3.83 -18.62 1.54
C ASN A 152 5.17 -19.37 1.68
N GLY A 153 5.66 -19.62 2.90
CA GLY A 153 6.86 -20.41 3.14
C GLY A 153 8.18 -19.67 2.87
N HIS A 154 8.14 -18.36 2.61
CA HIS A 154 9.33 -17.55 2.31
C HIS A 154 10.31 -17.56 3.49
N ILE A 155 9.81 -17.27 4.69
CA ILE A 155 10.63 -17.22 5.91
C ILE A 155 11.23 -18.59 6.22
N ASP A 156 10.44 -19.65 6.12
CA ASP A 156 10.91 -21.01 6.42
C ASP A 156 11.98 -21.49 5.45
N TYR A 157 11.82 -21.20 4.17
CA TYR A 157 12.85 -21.47 3.17
C TYR A 157 14.17 -20.77 3.52
N LEU A 158 14.11 -19.47 3.85
CA LEU A 158 15.31 -18.67 4.15
C LEU A 158 15.99 -19.13 5.45
N LEU A 159 15.22 -19.46 6.49
CA LEU A 159 15.73 -20.02 7.75
C LEU A 159 16.40 -21.39 7.55
N ASN A 160 15.81 -22.25 6.71
CA ASN A 160 16.36 -23.58 6.43
C ASN A 160 17.70 -23.55 5.69
N ARG A 161 18.02 -22.45 5.00
CA ARG A 161 19.28 -22.33 4.27
C ARG A 161 20.42 -21.74 5.08
N THR A 162 20.18 -20.90 6.09
CA THR A 162 21.31 -20.15 6.67
C THR A 162 21.18 -19.58 8.09
N VAL A 163 20.03 -19.55 8.78
CA VAL A 163 19.95 -18.82 10.08
C VAL A 163 18.93 -19.43 11.07
N LYS A 164 19.23 -19.37 12.37
CA LYS A 164 18.28 -19.72 13.45
C LYS A 164 17.18 -18.67 13.67
N GLU A 165 17.32 -17.47 13.10
CA GLU A 165 16.42 -16.31 13.24
C GLU A 165 16.50 -15.44 11.98
N PHE A 166 15.36 -15.00 11.43
CA PHE A 166 15.30 -14.17 10.23
C PHE A 166 15.04 -12.72 10.66
N VAL A 167 15.96 -11.82 10.29
CA VAL A 167 15.78 -10.37 10.43
C VAL A 167 15.87 -9.76 9.03
N GLU A 168 14.78 -9.16 8.57
CA GLU A 168 14.57 -8.66 7.21
C GLU A 168 15.66 -7.68 6.71
N GLN A 169 16.38 -7.03 7.63
CA GLN A 169 17.42 -6.04 7.32
C GLN A 169 18.86 -6.59 7.32
N SER A 170 19.08 -7.83 7.75
CA SER A 170 20.41 -8.45 7.70
C SER A 170 20.52 -9.27 6.43
N GLY A 171 21.41 -8.89 5.51
CA GLY A 171 21.59 -9.48 4.19
C GLY A 171 21.37 -10.99 4.15
N ASN A 172 20.16 -11.38 3.74
CA ASN A 172 19.68 -12.76 3.65
C ASN A 172 20.37 -13.57 2.53
N GLY A 173 21.40 -12.99 1.90
CA GLY A 173 22.15 -13.57 0.79
C GLY A 173 21.40 -13.58 -0.54
N LEU A 174 20.19 -13.02 -0.60
CA LEU A 174 19.43 -12.94 -1.85
C LEU A 174 20.00 -11.86 -2.77
N ALA A 175 19.88 -12.09 -4.07
CA ALA A 175 20.05 -11.03 -5.04
C ALA A 175 18.89 -10.03 -4.92
N PRO A 176 19.09 -8.73 -5.22
CA PRO A 176 18.03 -7.73 -5.22
C PRO A 176 16.76 -8.13 -6.00
N VAL A 177 16.92 -8.68 -7.21
CA VAL A 177 15.79 -9.19 -8.01
C VAL A 177 15.03 -10.31 -7.32
N ASP A 178 15.74 -11.22 -6.62
CA ASP A 178 15.13 -12.34 -5.90
C ASP A 178 14.32 -11.83 -4.70
N SER A 179 14.88 -10.87 -3.96
CA SER A 179 14.17 -10.21 -2.86
C SER A 179 12.89 -9.53 -3.37
N GLN A 180 13.00 -8.73 -4.44
CA GLN A 180 11.84 -8.05 -5.02
C GLN A 180 10.77 -9.01 -5.55
N THR A 181 11.14 -10.17 -6.07
CA THR A 181 10.18 -11.21 -6.47
C THR A 181 9.38 -11.74 -5.28
N ILE A 182 10.03 -11.93 -4.12
CA ILE A 182 9.37 -12.37 -2.88
C ILE A 182 8.38 -11.30 -2.40
N GLU A 183 8.80 -10.02 -2.38
CA GLU A 183 7.95 -8.88 -2.03
C GLU A 183 6.74 -8.73 -2.97
N MET A 184 6.96 -8.93 -4.27
CA MET A 184 5.90 -8.91 -5.29
C MET A 184 4.84 -9.99 -5.03
N ASP A 185 5.25 -11.23 -4.71
CA ASP A 185 4.32 -12.33 -4.45
C ASP A 185 3.39 -12.01 -3.27
N VAL A 186 3.97 -11.52 -2.16
CA VAL A 186 3.16 -11.18 -0.98
C VAL A 186 2.22 -10.00 -1.25
N ASP A 187 2.68 -8.92 -1.91
CA ASP A 187 1.83 -7.77 -2.27
C ASP A 187 0.66 -8.20 -3.17
N SER A 188 0.95 -9.06 -4.15
CA SER A 188 -0.03 -9.62 -5.09
C SER A 188 -1.06 -10.49 -4.36
N CYS A 189 -0.59 -11.38 -3.48
CA CYS A 189 -1.44 -12.26 -2.68
C CYS A 189 -2.37 -11.47 -1.75
N VAL A 190 -1.86 -10.44 -1.08
CA VAL A 190 -2.65 -9.57 -0.20
C VAL A 190 -3.71 -8.82 -1.00
N SER A 191 -3.34 -8.24 -2.13
CA SER A 191 -4.23 -7.48 -3.02
C SER A 191 -5.37 -8.31 -3.57
N ALA A 192 -5.07 -9.50 -4.09
CA ALA A 192 -6.09 -10.44 -4.56
C ALA A 192 -6.99 -10.89 -3.39
N GLY A 193 -6.42 -11.21 -2.23
CA GLY A 193 -7.17 -11.62 -1.05
C GLY A 193 -8.13 -10.56 -0.53
N PHE A 194 -7.73 -9.28 -0.53
CA PHE A 194 -8.62 -8.17 -0.17
C PHE A 194 -9.83 -8.10 -1.08
N LEU A 195 -9.58 -8.12 -2.39
CA LEU A 195 -10.63 -7.99 -3.37
C LEU A 195 -11.58 -9.18 -3.32
N HIS A 196 -11.04 -10.40 -3.23
CA HIS A 196 -11.83 -11.62 -3.04
C HIS A 196 -12.74 -11.53 -1.81
N GLY A 197 -12.24 -11.00 -0.68
CA GLY A 197 -13.02 -10.76 0.53
C GLY A 197 -14.25 -9.89 0.26
N PHE A 198 -14.06 -8.71 -0.36
CA PHE A 198 -15.15 -7.79 -0.67
C PHE A 198 -16.18 -8.36 -1.65
N LEU A 199 -15.76 -9.26 -2.54
CA LEU A 199 -16.63 -9.83 -3.57
C LEU A 199 -17.46 -11.02 -3.10
N ILE A 200 -16.90 -11.83 -2.19
CA ILE A 200 -17.50 -13.11 -1.78
C ILE A 200 -18.28 -13.00 -0.47
N ILE A 201 -17.95 -12.03 0.37
CA ILE A 201 -18.57 -11.86 1.68
C ILE A 201 -19.34 -10.53 1.67
N PRO A 202 -20.61 -10.50 1.21
CA PRO A 202 -21.44 -9.28 1.20
C PRO A 202 -21.49 -8.58 2.56
N GLU A 203 -21.39 -9.34 3.65
CA GLU A 203 -21.37 -8.83 5.02
C GLU A 203 -20.13 -7.94 5.26
N GLN A 204 -19.04 -8.12 4.54
CA GLN A 204 -17.89 -7.21 4.60
C GLN A 204 -18.25 -5.81 4.08
N LEU A 205 -19.19 -5.69 3.15
CA LEU A 205 -19.70 -4.38 2.72
C LEU A 205 -20.47 -3.67 3.84
N GLU A 206 -21.01 -4.40 4.80
CA GLU A 206 -21.71 -3.79 5.93
C GLU A 206 -20.76 -3.02 6.86
N SER A 207 -19.47 -3.39 6.86
CA SER A 207 -18.42 -2.66 7.58
C SER A 207 -18.10 -1.29 6.99
N PHE A 208 -18.47 -1.04 5.72
CA PHE A 208 -18.31 0.27 5.09
C PHE A 208 -19.45 1.21 5.52
N PRO A 209 -19.17 2.52 5.69
CA PRO A 209 -20.20 3.54 5.81
C PRO A 209 -21.22 3.40 4.68
N ILE A 210 -22.51 3.61 4.97
CA ILE A 210 -23.62 3.34 4.02
C ILE A 210 -23.36 3.97 2.64
N LYS A 211 -22.79 5.18 2.62
CA LYS A 211 -22.47 5.94 1.40
C LYS A 211 -21.32 5.38 0.56
N LEU A 212 -20.56 4.42 1.11
CA LEU A 212 -19.39 3.78 0.50
C LEU A 212 -19.61 2.30 0.20
N ARG A 213 -20.83 1.78 0.36
CA ARG A 213 -21.13 0.35 0.18
C ARG A 213 -21.27 -0.06 -1.29
N ASP A 214 -21.32 0.90 -2.22
CA ASP A 214 -21.26 0.56 -3.64
C ASP A 214 -19.84 0.17 -4.06
N LEU A 215 -19.73 -0.77 -5.00
CA LEU A 215 -18.43 -1.33 -5.41
C LEU A 215 -17.47 -0.29 -6.00
N GLY A 216 -17.99 0.78 -6.61
CA GLY A 216 -17.16 1.87 -7.13
C GLY A 216 -16.44 2.60 -6.00
N SER A 217 -17.17 2.97 -4.96
CA SER A 217 -16.64 3.58 -3.74
C SER A 217 -15.70 2.65 -2.97
N VAL A 218 -16.00 1.35 -2.89
CA VAL A 218 -15.10 0.35 -2.29
C VAL A 218 -13.76 0.31 -3.03
N PHE A 219 -13.79 0.25 -4.37
CA PHE A 219 -12.56 0.29 -5.18
C PHE A 219 -11.81 1.61 -5.01
N GLU A 220 -12.51 2.73 -4.88
CA GLU A 220 -11.88 4.04 -4.66
C GLU A 220 -11.16 4.08 -3.32
N CYS A 221 -11.80 3.59 -2.25
CA CYS A 221 -11.18 3.44 -0.93
C CYS A 221 -9.98 2.51 -0.97
N TYR A 222 -10.09 1.38 -1.66
CA TYR A 222 -9.00 0.40 -1.82
C TYR A 222 -7.78 1.01 -2.52
N PHE A 223 -7.96 1.65 -3.67
CA PHE A 223 -6.85 2.25 -4.41
C PHE A 223 -6.24 3.45 -3.67
N PHE A 224 -7.07 4.27 -3.03
CA PHE A 224 -6.59 5.36 -2.20
C PHE A 224 -5.75 4.86 -1.02
N ALA A 225 -6.19 3.79 -0.34
CA ALA A 225 -5.45 3.15 0.75
C ALA A 225 -4.11 2.59 0.28
N LEU A 226 -4.07 1.83 -0.83
CA LEU A 226 -2.83 1.26 -1.37
C LEU A 226 -1.81 2.33 -1.75
N ARG A 227 -2.24 3.38 -2.46
CA ARG A 227 -1.36 4.47 -2.86
C ARG A 227 -0.80 5.19 -1.65
N THR A 228 -1.67 5.58 -0.72
CA THR A 228 -1.26 6.26 0.51
C THR A 228 -0.25 5.42 1.26
N LEU A 229 -0.54 4.11 1.43
CA LEU A 229 0.36 3.17 2.06
C LEU A 229 1.73 3.14 1.37
N PHE A 230 1.79 2.86 0.07
CA PHE A 230 3.06 2.73 -0.62
C PHE A 230 3.86 4.04 -0.68
N TYR A 231 3.21 5.20 -0.58
CA TYR A 231 3.91 6.49 -0.44
C TYR A 231 4.40 6.76 0.99
N CYS A 232 3.71 6.24 2.00
CA CYS A 232 4.17 6.31 3.39
C CYS A 232 5.33 5.34 3.64
N LEU A 233 5.32 4.15 3.04
CA LEU A 233 6.40 3.20 3.25
C LEU A 233 7.73 3.77 2.73
N PRO A 234 8.87 3.43 3.36
CA PRO A 234 10.21 3.86 2.92
C PRO A 234 10.55 3.30 1.53
N SER A 235 9.99 3.88 0.47
CA SER A 235 10.31 3.52 -0.90
C SER A 235 11.50 4.32 -1.37
N ARG A 236 12.52 3.59 -1.85
CA ARG A 236 13.62 4.24 -2.55
C ARG A 236 13.11 4.54 -3.95
N LYS A 237 13.25 5.80 -4.34
CA LYS A 237 12.76 6.28 -5.63
C LYS A 237 13.75 5.86 -6.70
N ILE A 238 13.25 5.23 -7.75
CA ILE A 238 14.06 4.59 -8.77
C ILE A 238 13.87 5.36 -10.08
N SER A 239 14.99 5.72 -10.71
CA SER A 239 15.00 6.44 -11.98
C SER A 239 15.70 5.67 -13.11
N SER A 240 16.25 4.50 -12.80
CA SER A 240 16.90 3.63 -13.78
C SER A 240 16.90 2.17 -13.32
N ARG A 241 17.03 1.24 -14.28
CA ARG A 241 17.23 -0.18 -13.99
C ARG A 241 18.41 -0.45 -13.06
N GLN A 242 19.52 0.26 -13.25
CA GLN A 242 20.74 0.07 -12.43
C GLN A 242 20.52 0.42 -10.96
N GLU A 243 19.61 1.35 -10.66
CA GLU A 243 19.18 1.65 -9.30
C GLU A 243 18.25 0.56 -8.77
N ALA A 244 17.28 0.11 -9.58
CA ALA A 244 16.37 -0.96 -9.21
C ALA A 244 17.11 -2.24 -8.81
N GLU A 245 18.14 -2.61 -9.57
CA GLU A 245 18.98 -3.79 -9.32
C GLU A 245 19.85 -3.68 -8.05
N LYS A 246 19.88 -2.53 -7.37
CA LYS A 246 20.61 -2.34 -6.10
C LYS A 246 19.69 -2.41 -4.87
N PHE A 247 18.38 -2.37 -5.05
CA PHE A 247 17.43 -2.30 -3.93
C PHE A 247 16.72 -3.63 -3.70
N TYR A 248 16.49 -3.97 -2.43
CA TYR A 248 15.89 -5.24 -2.03
C TYR A 248 14.36 -5.21 -2.05
N HIS A 249 13.76 -4.02 -2.02
CA HIS A 249 12.31 -3.83 -2.15
C HIS A 249 12.00 -3.10 -3.46
N PRO A 250 10.88 -3.44 -4.13
CA PRO A 250 10.43 -2.69 -5.29
C PRO A 250 10.02 -1.26 -4.87
N ASN A 251 10.09 -0.31 -5.81
CA ASN A 251 9.55 1.04 -5.56
C ASN A 251 8.01 0.99 -5.42
N SER A 252 7.43 2.08 -4.89
CA SER A 252 5.99 2.19 -4.68
C SER A 252 5.18 1.94 -5.95
N THR A 253 5.67 2.42 -7.10
CA THR A 253 4.94 2.26 -8.37
C THR A 253 4.90 0.80 -8.81
N LEU A 254 6.01 0.06 -8.74
CA LEU A 254 6.03 -1.37 -9.07
C LEU A 254 5.19 -2.18 -8.08
N ARG A 255 5.28 -1.90 -6.78
CA ARG A 255 4.41 -2.55 -5.76
C ARG A 255 2.93 -2.35 -6.06
N TYR A 256 2.53 -1.12 -6.40
CA TYR A 256 1.17 -0.82 -6.84
C TYR A 256 0.79 -1.55 -8.13
N PHE A 257 1.69 -1.58 -9.12
CA PHE A 257 1.47 -2.28 -10.38
C PHE A 257 1.20 -3.78 -10.16
N TYR A 258 2.03 -4.46 -9.38
CA TYR A 258 1.83 -5.88 -9.05
C TYR A 258 0.53 -6.12 -8.29
N SER A 259 0.25 -5.32 -7.28
CA SER A 259 -1.00 -5.33 -6.53
C SER A 259 -2.24 -5.17 -7.43
N PHE A 260 -2.20 -4.21 -8.35
CA PHE A 260 -3.26 -3.94 -9.31
C PHE A 260 -3.45 -5.11 -10.29
N THR A 261 -2.36 -5.63 -10.86
CA THR A 261 -2.44 -6.73 -11.86
C THR A 261 -2.97 -8.03 -11.25
N ALA A 262 -2.56 -8.37 -10.02
CA ALA A 262 -3.07 -9.54 -9.31
C ALA A 262 -4.57 -9.42 -9.02
N ALA A 263 -5.01 -8.26 -8.52
CA ALA A 263 -6.42 -7.98 -8.29
C ALA A 263 -7.25 -8.00 -9.60
N LEU A 264 -6.72 -7.42 -10.68
CA LEU A 264 -7.36 -7.41 -11.98
C LEU A 264 -7.52 -8.83 -12.55
N SER A 265 -6.48 -9.67 -12.43
CA SER A 265 -6.52 -11.06 -12.89
C SER A 265 -7.58 -11.88 -12.15
N LEU A 266 -7.72 -11.67 -10.84
CA LEU A 266 -8.81 -12.25 -10.05
C LEU A 266 -10.18 -11.82 -10.58
N LEU A 267 -10.39 -10.51 -10.83
CA LEU A 267 -11.65 -10.01 -11.38
C LEU A 267 -11.97 -10.60 -12.74
N GLN A 268 -10.98 -10.69 -13.63
CA GLN A 268 -11.19 -11.27 -14.96
C GLN A 268 -11.73 -12.70 -14.90
N HIS A 269 -11.28 -13.48 -13.91
CA HIS A 269 -11.70 -14.85 -13.71
C HIS A 269 -13.05 -14.95 -12.99
N GLU A 270 -13.21 -14.21 -11.89
CA GLU A 270 -14.35 -14.40 -10.98
C GLU A 270 -15.53 -13.46 -11.24
N ARG A 271 -15.25 -12.21 -11.64
CA ARG A 271 -16.24 -11.12 -11.76
C ARG A 271 -15.90 -10.21 -12.96
N PRO A 272 -15.89 -10.76 -14.20
CA PRO A 272 -15.43 -10.02 -15.39
C PRO A 272 -16.22 -8.75 -15.65
N GLU A 273 -17.48 -8.66 -15.20
CA GLU A 273 -18.31 -7.47 -15.32
C GLU A 273 -17.80 -6.27 -14.50
N LEU A 274 -16.93 -6.50 -13.51
CA LEU A 274 -16.35 -5.45 -12.67
C LEU A 274 -15.01 -4.93 -13.17
N VAL A 275 -14.39 -5.58 -14.16
CA VAL A 275 -13.06 -5.25 -14.70
C VAL A 275 -12.99 -3.80 -15.20
N GLU A 276 -13.99 -3.36 -15.96
CA GLU A 276 -14.03 -1.99 -16.49
C GLU A 276 -14.19 -0.96 -15.37
N LEU A 277 -15.06 -1.23 -14.40
CA LEU A 277 -15.25 -0.36 -13.24
C LEU A 277 -13.95 -0.24 -12.42
N PHE A 278 -13.31 -1.36 -12.12
CA PHE A 278 -12.04 -1.42 -11.38
C PHE A 278 -10.94 -0.62 -12.07
N GLY A 279 -10.75 -0.81 -13.38
CA GLY A 279 -9.78 -0.06 -14.17
C GLY A 279 -10.05 1.45 -14.20
N LYS A 280 -11.31 1.85 -14.40
CA LYS A 280 -11.70 3.28 -14.38
C LYS A 280 -11.48 3.91 -13.00
N THR A 281 -11.80 3.20 -11.93
CA THR A 281 -11.58 3.71 -10.57
C THR A 281 -10.08 3.83 -10.27
N ALA A 282 -9.28 2.82 -10.63
CA ALA A 282 -7.82 2.88 -10.52
C ALA A 282 -7.25 4.12 -11.23
N GLN A 283 -7.75 4.41 -12.43
CA GLN A 283 -7.33 5.56 -13.21
C GLN A 283 -7.65 6.89 -12.51
N ARG A 284 -8.88 7.05 -12.00
CA ARG A 284 -9.31 8.28 -11.31
C ARG A 284 -8.46 8.59 -10.09
N THR A 285 -8.03 7.55 -9.36
CA THR A 285 -7.19 7.71 -8.17
C THR A 285 -5.79 8.26 -8.45
N TRP A 286 -5.33 8.33 -9.72
CA TRP A 286 -4.06 8.99 -10.04
C TRP A 286 -4.10 10.50 -9.80
N SER A 287 -5.27 11.13 -10.00
CA SER A 287 -5.44 12.56 -9.73
C SER A 287 -5.17 12.94 -8.27
N PHE A 288 -5.23 11.96 -7.36
CA PHE A 288 -4.94 12.15 -5.95
C PHE A 288 -3.49 12.53 -5.69
N ILE A 289 -2.54 12.07 -6.53
CA ILE A 289 -1.13 12.45 -6.39
C ILE A 289 -0.95 13.94 -6.60
N ASP A 290 -1.61 14.51 -7.61
CA ASP A 290 -1.51 15.94 -7.89
C ASP A 290 -2.10 16.78 -6.75
N ILE A 291 -3.21 16.31 -6.15
CA ILE A 291 -3.83 16.99 -5.02
C ILE A 291 -2.94 16.88 -3.77
N LEU A 292 -2.40 15.69 -3.47
CA LEU A 292 -1.45 15.47 -2.38
C LEU A 292 -0.18 16.32 -2.54
N GLY A 293 0.30 16.47 -3.77
CA GLY A 293 1.42 17.35 -4.12
C GLY A 293 1.10 18.82 -3.86
N LYS A 294 -0.09 19.29 -4.24
CA LYS A 294 -0.55 20.65 -3.94
C LYS A 294 -0.67 20.90 -2.43
N GLN A 295 -1.05 19.89 -1.65
CA GLN A 295 -1.07 19.96 -0.19
C GLN A 295 0.32 19.80 0.47
N LYS A 296 1.36 19.54 -0.34
CA LYS A 296 2.75 19.30 0.10
C LYS A 296 2.90 18.16 1.09
N VAL A 297 1.98 17.20 1.05
CA VAL A 297 2.08 15.97 1.86
C VAL A 297 3.11 15.03 1.26
N ILE A 298 3.24 15.07 -0.07
CA ILE A 298 4.17 14.26 -0.84
C ILE A 298 4.95 15.15 -1.80
N ASP A 299 6.14 14.69 -2.18
CA ASP A 299 6.89 15.22 -3.31
C ASP A 299 6.33 14.62 -4.62
N ALA A 300 5.33 15.31 -5.18
CA ALA A 300 4.63 14.85 -6.38
C ALA A 300 5.55 14.77 -7.60
N ASP A 301 6.47 15.72 -7.80
CA ASP A 301 7.44 15.68 -8.91
C ASP A 301 8.29 14.41 -8.84
N ARG A 302 8.73 14.05 -7.64
CA ARG A 302 9.59 12.90 -7.42
C ARG A 302 8.81 11.58 -7.52
N ILE A 303 7.52 11.55 -7.14
CA ILE A 303 6.63 10.42 -7.41
C ILE A 303 6.34 10.28 -8.90
N TRP A 304 6.17 11.40 -9.62
CA TRP A 304 5.96 11.37 -11.06
C TRP A 304 7.18 10.85 -11.82
N LYS A 305 8.40 11.17 -11.38
CA LYS A 305 9.63 10.58 -11.95
C LYS A 305 9.72 9.07 -11.74
N ASP A 306 9.41 8.59 -10.54
CA ASP A 306 9.35 7.17 -10.23
C ASP A 306 8.33 6.46 -11.12
N TYR A 307 7.14 7.05 -11.24
CA TYR A 307 6.09 6.56 -12.13
C TYR A 307 6.52 6.53 -13.60
N GLN A 308 7.11 7.62 -14.11
CA GLN A 308 7.58 7.71 -15.49
C GLN A 308 8.60 6.62 -15.81
N TRP A 309 9.54 6.36 -14.91
CA TRP A 309 10.49 5.27 -15.11
C TRP A 309 9.80 3.90 -15.05
N SER A 310 8.99 3.63 -14.03
CA SER A 310 8.30 2.33 -13.89
C SER A 310 7.39 2.00 -15.07
N MET A 311 6.77 3.01 -15.68
CA MET A 311 5.92 2.85 -16.86
C MET A 311 6.66 2.94 -18.20
N SER A 312 7.97 3.19 -18.19
CA SER A 312 8.80 3.16 -19.40
C SER A 312 9.05 1.73 -19.89
N ASP A 313 9.51 1.57 -21.13
CA ASP A 313 9.91 0.25 -21.67
C ASP A 313 10.97 -0.43 -20.79
N GLU A 314 11.92 0.35 -20.24
CA GLU A 314 12.95 -0.18 -19.34
C GLU A 314 12.34 -0.66 -18.02
N GLY A 315 11.49 0.16 -17.40
CA GLY A 315 10.81 -0.16 -16.14
C GLY A 315 9.89 -1.37 -16.28
N MET A 316 9.13 -1.46 -17.35
CA MET A 316 8.28 -2.62 -17.64
C MET A 316 9.11 -3.87 -17.94
N THR A 317 10.21 -3.76 -18.70
CA THR A 317 11.14 -4.87 -18.91
C THR A 317 11.69 -5.39 -17.58
N TYR A 318 12.06 -4.48 -16.68
CA TYR A 318 12.49 -4.83 -15.33
C TYR A 318 11.37 -5.49 -14.52
N ALA A 319 10.15 -4.95 -14.60
CA ALA A 319 9.00 -5.51 -13.90
C ALA A 319 8.71 -6.95 -14.33
N TYR A 320 8.79 -7.24 -15.63
CA TYR A 320 8.69 -8.58 -16.19
C TYR A 320 9.83 -9.50 -15.77
N MET A 321 11.05 -8.97 -15.60
CA MET A 321 12.16 -9.77 -15.09
C MET A 321 11.88 -10.22 -13.65
N VAL A 322 11.43 -9.32 -12.77
CA VAL A 322 11.02 -9.65 -11.39
C VAL A 322 9.87 -10.66 -11.39
N TRP A 323 8.88 -10.47 -12.27
CA TRP A 323 7.74 -11.39 -12.41
C TRP A 323 8.17 -12.79 -12.85
N ASN A 324 8.92 -12.89 -13.96
CA ASN A 324 9.34 -14.18 -14.52
C ASN A 324 10.34 -14.92 -13.62
N ASN A 325 10.98 -14.21 -12.69
CA ASN A 325 11.81 -14.83 -11.67
C ASN A 325 10.97 -15.66 -10.67
N TRP A 326 9.64 -15.47 -10.61
CA TRP A 326 8.75 -16.26 -9.75
C TRP A 326 8.75 -17.75 -10.09
N ASP A 327 8.84 -18.12 -11.38
CA ASP A 327 8.92 -19.52 -11.83
C ASP A 327 10.07 -20.29 -11.19
N LYS A 328 11.18 -19.60 -10.89
CA LYS A 328 12.35 -20.16 -10.18
C LYS A 328 12.04 -20.37 -8.68
N TRP A 329 11.24 -19.50 -8.09
CA TRP A 329 11.00 -19.43 -6.64
C TRP A 329 9.84 -20.31 -6.16
N VAL A 330 8.76 -20.45 -6.95
CA VAL A 330 7.60 -21.28 -6.56
C VAL A 330 8.01 -22.69 -6.11
N PRO A 331 8.81 -23.48 -6.87
CA PRO A 331 9.15 -24.84 -6.47
C PRO A 331 10.02 -24.90 -5.21
N LEU A 332 10.67 -23.80 -4.87
CA LEU A 332 11.54 -23.68 -3.70
C LEU A 332 10.73 -23.41 -2.43
N PHE A 333 9.65 -22.64 -2.55
CA PHE A 333 8.76 -22.27 -1.44
C PHE A 333 7.64 -23.27 -1.19
N GLU A 334 7.16 -23.96 -2.23
CA GLU A 334 6.04 -24.90 -2.16
C GLU A 334 6.17 -25.95 -1.02
N PRO A 335 7.34 -26.54 -0.72
CA PRO A 335 7.47 -27.48 0.40
C PRO A 335 7.26 -26.87 1.79
N TYR A 336 7.33 -25.55 1.91
CA TYR A 336 7.19 -24.78 3.15
C TYR A 336 5.91 -23.96 3.22
N ALA A 337 5.18 -23.86 2.10
CA ALA A 337 3.98 -23.05 2.03
C ALA A 337 2.84 -23.70 2.80
N MET A 338 2.17 -22.92 3.65
CA MET A 338 0.93 -23.30 4.35
C MET A 338 -0.29 -23.10 3.46
N LEU A 339 -0.16 -22.24 2.44
CA LEU A 339 -1.21 -21.88 1.51
C LEU A 339 -0.78 -22.22 0.09
N LYS A 340 -1.76 -22.40 -0.81
CA LYS A 340 -1.48 -22.57 -2.22
C LYS A 340 -0.83 -21.29 -2.76
N LEU A 341 0.40 -21.41 -3.25
CA LEU A 341 1.12 -20.30 -3.88
C LEU A 341 0.41 -19.85 -5.15
N ALA A 342 0.54 -18.56 -5.48
CA ALA A 342 0.05 -18.04 -6.74
C ALA A 342 0.71 -18.79 -7.91
N PRO A 343 -0.06 -19.21 -8.92
CA PRO A 343 0.51 -19.93 -10.05
C PRO A 343 1.60 -19.06 -10.72
N PRO A 344 2.72 -19.65 -11.15
CA PRO A 344 3.88 -18.93 -11.69
C PRO A 344 3.52 -17.97 -12.84
N ASN A 345 2.50 -18.37 -13.59
CA ASN A 345 2.01 -17.66 -14.75
C ASN A 345 0.55 -18.09 -14.94
N PRO A 346 -0.46 -17.28 -14.59
CA PRO A 346 -1.79 -17.56 -15.12
C PRO A 346 -1.64 -17.37 -16.63
N GLU A 347 -1.82 -18.44 -17.40
CA GLU A 347 -1.61 -18.47 -18.87
C GLU A 347 -2.44 -17.41 -19.64
N GLY A 348 -3.25 -16.58 -18.96
CA GLY A 348 -3.91 -15.39 -19.52
C GLY A 348 -3.23 -14.03 -19.29
N LEU A 349 -2.26 -13.86 -18.36
CA LEU A 349 -1.65 -12.52 -18.15
C LEU A 349 -0.66 -12.14 -19.26
N ARG A 350 0.02 -13.10 -19.91
CA ARG A 350 0.89 -12.83 -21.07
C ARG A 350 0.10 -12.57 -22.36
N GLU A 351 -1.08 -13.18 -22.54
CA GLU A 351 -1.94 -12.92 -23.71
C GLU A 351 -2.74 -11.62 -23.58
N VAL A 352 -2.99 -11.16 -22.35
CA VAL A 352 -3.56 -9.82 -22.06
C VAL A 352 -2.49 -8.71 -22.16
N TYR A 353 -1.20 -9.07 -22.14
CA TYR A 353 -0.07 -8.13 -22.22
C TYR A 353 0.94 -8.54 -23.30
N THR A 354 0.48 -8.71 -24.53
CA THR A 354 1.25 -8.21 -25.69
C THR A 354 1.05 -6.69 -25.74
N PRO A 355 2.07 -5.88 -26.08
CA PRO A 355 2.00 -4.43 -26.00
C PRO A 355 1.17 -3.84 -27.16
N GLU A 356 -0.11 -4.15 -27.19
CA GLU A 356 -1.09 -3.11 -27.31
C GLU A 356 -1.65 -2.95 -25.90
N LEU A 357 -1.07 -2.01 -25.12
CA LEU A 357 -1.77 -1.44 -23.96
C LEU A 357 -3.24 -1.34 -24.35
N PRO A 358 -4.20 -1.80 -23.52
CA PRO A 358 -5.60 -1.57 -23.84
C PRO A 358 -5.69 -0.10 -24.21
N THR A 359 -6.13 0.17 -25.44
CA THR A 359 -6.43 1.52 -25.86
C THR A 359 -7.64 1.91 -25.02
N ILE A 360 -7.38 2.28 -23.76
CA ILE A 360 -8.31 2.97 -22.90
C ILE A 360 -8.59 4.24 -23.69
N PRO A 361 -9.80 4.45 -24.24
CA PRO A 361 -10.08 5.64 -25.00
C PRO A 361 -9.82 6.85 -24.10
N GLY A 362 -8.75 7.61 -24.39
CA GLY A 362 -8.29 8.75 -23.58
C GLY A 362 -6.96 8.61 -22.84
N LEU A 363 -6.35 7.41 -22.79
CA LEU A 363 -5.02 7.18 -22.20
C LEU A 363 -4.00 6.84 -23.30
N SER A 364 -3.80 7.80 -24.20
CA SER A 364 -2.62 7.81 -25.06
C SER A 364 -1.47 8.38 -24.22
N ILE A 365 -0.27 7.79 -24.33
CA ILE A 365 0.97 8.39 -23.80
C ILE A 365 1.13 9.84 -24.30
N ARG A 366 0.56 10.18 -25.48
CA ARG A 366 0.51 11.55 -26.01
C ARG A 366 -0.48 12.49 -25.31
N ALA A 367 -1.49 11.98 -24.60
CA ALA A 367 -2.43 12.81 -23.84
C ALA A 367 -1.79 13.36 -22.54
N PHE A 368 -0.77 12.67 -22.01
CA PHE A 368 0.07 13.18 -20.92
C PHE A 368 1.12 14.19 -21.40
N GLU A 369 1.66 14.02 -22.61
CA GLU A 369 2.57 15.02 -23.22
C GLU A 369 1.85 16.36 -23.48
N SER A 370 0.53 16.34 -23.76
CA SER A 370 -0.26 17.55 -23.98
C SER A 370 -0.66 18.31 -22.70
N SER A 371 -0.74 17.65 -21.54
CA SER A 371 -1.08 18.31 -20.27
C SER A 371 0.15 18.88 -19.56
N VAL A 372 1.33 18.27 -19.75
CA VAL A 372 2.60 18.79 -19.23
C VAL A 372 3.10 20.00 -20.02
N HIS A 373 2.82 20.10 -21.33
CA HIS A 373 3.16 21.26 -22.15
C HIS A 373 2.16 22.42 -22.13
N GLN A 374 1.02 22.29 -21.44
CA GLN A 374 0.05 23.39 -21.30
C GLN A 374 0.23 24.24 -20.03
N SER A 375 1.25 23.97 -19.20
CA SER A 375 1.52 24.76 -17.97
C SER A 375 2.79 25.62 -18.02
N SER A 376 3.56 25.61 -19.13
CA SER A 376 4.78 26.41 -19.25
C SER A 376 4.62 27.77 -19.97
N ASP A 377 3.46 28.08 -20.54
CA ASP A 377 3.20 29.36 -21.22
C ASP A 377 2.33 30.28 -20.36
N ASN A 378 2.84 30.70 -19.20
CA ASN A 378 2.35 31.92 -18.54
C ASN A 378 3.39 32.56 -17.61
N THR A 379 4.59 32.84 -18.12
CA THR A 379 5.49 33.83 -17.51
C THR A 379 5.35 35.16 -18.23
N GLY A 380 4.23 35.84 -17.99
CA GLY A 380 4.15 37.29 -18.21
C GLY A 380 5.00 37.99 -17.16
N ASN A 381 6.23 38.32 -17.54
CA ASN A 381 7.20 39.08 -16.76
C ASN A 381 6.74 40.55 -16.63
N PRO A 382 6.37 41.06 -15.43
CA PRO A 382 5.95 42.45 -15.27
C PRO A 382 7.09 43.30 -14.70
N PHE A 383 8.30 43.20 -15.26
CA PHE A 383 9.37 44.16 -14.96
C PHE A 383 10.26 44.37 -16.20
N SER A 384 9.92 45.39 -16.99
CA SER A 384 10.89 46.11 -17.80
C SER A 384 10.69 47.60 -17.57
N ILE A 385 11.73 48.19 -16.98
CA ILE A 385 11.89 49.62 -16.78
C ILE A 385 12.26 50.24 -18.13
N ASP A 386 11.48 51.24 -18.53
CA ASP A 386 11.95 52.54 -19.04
C ASP A 386 11.05 53.63 -18.45
#